data_AF-A0A7T8JY95-F1
#
_entry.id   AF-A0A7T8JY95-F1
#
_cell.length_a   1.000
_cell.length_b   1.000
_cell.length_c   1.000
_cell.angle_alpha   90.00
_cell.angle_beta   90.00
_cell.angle_gamma   90.00
#
_symmetry.space_group_name_H-M   'P 1'
#
loop_
_entity.id
_entity.type
_entity.pdbx_description
1 polymer ?
#
loop_
_entity_poly.entity_id
_entity_poly.type
_entity_poly.pdbx_seq_one_letter_code
_entity_poly.pdbx_strand_id
1 'polypeptide(L)'
;MLGNPYSSNDPDLGPLMRNVKNKICADCELVALLEDDNGMELLVNNKIVSLDLPVKDVYMKIWAPEAHEGDPMKIIYRMRGLLGDATEEFIETLDSKEGEDKDEEEVYKMASIMAECDGLEVMLERLGSIQDVQYSKPLLLVLLKLFSHSIKLKVNREKLLRPAYKTIPLLLNCLKLSLCDPSSSLNDMILEAMERLLVEAAGGNSIQGYCEFASNPVSTEDIQELLRHAVHLRSGTAIHTSLMRVLPFLTYGTTIKWSYSSVTLMRSLSLTRCQMETFVAMCDGIERNKIGNTMKDLMVKSGIMNKATKTVLLKADDPFWKAFVTRPSLKYILRAMAGLVAKHPPTQLALSSECICILHQMEQVSSDEHVGSLAESVLEAIKSQPEAYAKVLEVRQQTKAEKKKLAMAMRAKQLKAIGLKANDRGQVKADNSILQQFVEIAEESGLSCNICREGYKFQPYKVLAIYTYTKDCPLEEFEPGSRKTLGYSTVTHFNLVHVDCHLAAVRQARSRDEWDSALLQNANTKCNGLLPLWGPQVAESAYASSLARHNNYLGEATQHRDIGYHSTIHDLKLLLLRFAE
;
A
#
# COMPACT_ATOMS: atom_id res chain seq x y z
N MET A 1 31.83 -20.54 2.88
CA MET A 1 31.85 -20.81 4.33
C MET A 1 30.65 -21.71 4.63
N LEU A 2 30.89 -22.93 5.12
CA LEU A 2 29.84 -23.91 5.42
C LEU A 2 29.51 -23.82 6.92
N GLY A 3 28.45 -23.07 7.23
CA GLY A 3 27.93 -22.83 8.57
C GLY A 3 27.20 -21.49 8.61
N ASN A 4 26.01 -21.45 9.21
CA ASN A 4 25.31 -20.20 9.49
C ASN A 4 26.14 -19.41 10.52
N PRO A 5 26.68 -18.21 10.20
CA PRO A 5 27.50 -17.46 11.14
C PRO A 5 26.68 -16.76 12.24
N TYR A 6 25.35 -16.80 12.12
CA TYR A 6 24.42 -16.04 12.95
C TYR A 6 23.71 -16.94 13.98
N SER A 7 23.83 -16.58 15.26
CA SER A 7 23.15 -17.25 16.37
C SER A 7 21.93 -16.45 16.82
N SER A 8 20.82 -17.12 17.11
CA SER A 8 19.59 -16.48 17.62
C SER A 8 19.75 -15.78 18.98
N ASN A 9 20.87 -16.01 19.67
CA ASN A 9 21.21 -15.38 20.94
C ASN A 9 22.05 -14.10 20.78
N ASP A 10 22.38 -13.68 19.55
CA ASP A 10 23.09 -12.42 19.30
C ASP A 10 22.15 -11.23 19.58
N PRO A 11 22.50 -10.31 20.50
CA PRO A 11 21.68 -9.13 20.79
C PRO A 11 21.45 -8.22 19.58
N ASP A 12 22.30 -8.29 18.55
CA ASP A 12 22.19 -7.44 17.36
C ASP A 12 21.22 -7.98 16.28
N LEU A 13 20.73 -9.23 16.42
CA LEU A 13 19.85 -9.90 15.44
C LEU A 13 18.34 -9.76 15.76
N GLY A 14 17.96 -8.87 16.67
CA GLY A 14 16.56 -8.61 17.02
C GLY A 14 16.37 -7.24 17.70
N PRO A 15 15.12 -6.80 17.93
CA PRO A 15 13.86 -7.55 17.79
C PRO A 15 13.22 -7.54 16.38
N LEU A 16 13.63 -6.64 15.49
CA LEU A 16 13.02 -6.45 14.16
C LEU A 16 13.88 -7.02 13.03
N MET A 17 13.25 -7.34 11.88
CA MET A 17 13.96 -7.74 10.65
C MET A 17 14.95 -6.67 10.17
N ARG A 18 14.72 -5.39 10.51
CA ARG A 18 15.66 -4.28 10.36
C ARG A 18 16.99 -4.50 11.08
N ASN A 19 16.98 -5.08 12.28
CA ASN A 19 18.19 -5.38 13.03
C ASN A 19 19.02 -6.45 12.30
N VAL A 20 18.35 -7.46 11.75
CA VAL A 20 18.98 -8.49 10.92
C VAL A 20 19.62 -7.88 9.67
N LYS A 21 18.90 -7.00 8.97
CA LYS A 21 19.45 -6.25 7.81
C LYS A 21 20.72 -5.48 8.22
N ASN A 22 20.64 -4.70 9.30
CA ASN A 22 21.74 -3.86 9.74
C ASN A 22 22.98 -4.67 10.14
N LYS A 23 22.78 -5.83 10.77
CA LYS A 23 23.86 -6.78 11.10
C LYS A 23 24.53 -7.33 9.84
N ILE A 24 23.74 -7.78 8.85
CA ILE A 24 24.28 -8.26 7.56
C ILE A 24 25.05 -7.14 6.85
N CYS A 25 24.51 -5.91 6.84
CA CYS A 25 25.20 -4.77 6.23
C CYS A 25 26.52 -4.42 6.94
N ALA A 26 26.57 -4.50 8.27
CA ALA A 26 27.77 -4.24 9.04
C ALA A 26 28.85 -5.30 8.81
N ASP A 27 28.48 -6.58 8.83
CA ASP A 27 29.43 -7.69 8.68
C ASP A 27 29.94 -7.85 7.24
N CYS A 28 29.15 -7.40 6.26
CA CYS A 28 29.52 -7.43 4.83
C CYS A 28 30.12 -6.10 4.33
N GLU A 29 30.44 -5.15 5.23
CA GLU A 29 30.99 -3.81 4.91
C GLU A 29 30.11 -2.98 3.94
N LEU A 30 28.81 -3.21 3.92
CA LEU A 30 27.82 -2.52 3.06
C LEU A 30 27.28 -1.26 3.75
N VAL A 31 28.18 -0.35 4.14
CA VAL A 31 27.86 0.83 4.97
C VAL A 31 26.83 1.76 4.32
N ALA A 32 26.83 1.88 2.98
CA ALA A 32 25.90 2.73 2.23
C ALA A 32 24.43 2.29 2.35
N LEU A 33 24.15 1.06 2.79
CA LEU A 33 22.80 0.49 2.89
C LEU A 33 22.26 0.45 4.31
N LEU A 34 23.06 0.86 5.30
CA LEU A 34 22.63 1.00 6.69
C LEU A 34 21.59 2.11 6.82
N GLU A 35 21.74 3.20 6.05
CA GLU A 35 20.82 4.35 6.07
C GLU A 35 19.71 4.25 4.99
N ASP A 36 19.88 3.38 3.98
CA ASP A 36 18.90 3.18 2.90
C ASP A 36 18.08 1.90 3.11
N ASP A 37 16.88 2.07 3.65
CA ASP A 37 15.91 1.00 3.86
C ASP A 37 15.26 0.44 2.60
N ASN A 38 15.36 1.17 1.49
CA ASN A 38 14.84 0.72 0.21
C ASN A 38 15.89 -0.02 -0.62
N GLY A 39 17.17 0.00 -0.24
CA GLY A 39 18.25 -0.60 -1.02
C GLY A 39 18.37 -2.12 -0.89
N MET A 40 17.87 -2.72 0.19
CA MET A 40 18.05 -4.14 0.49
C MET A 40 16.77 -4.77 1.03
N GLU A 41 16.38 -5.89 0.43
CA GLU A 41 15.20 -6.67 0.79
C GLU A 41 15.60 -8.02 1.39
N LEU A 42 14.84 -8.47 2.40
CA LEU A 42 15.03 -9.77 3.05
C LEU A 42 13.90 -10.72 2.64
N LEU A 43 14.28 -11.92 2.20
CA LEU A 43 13.37 -12.97 1.81
C LEU A 43 13.43 -14.13 2.81
N VAL A 44 12.26 -14.55 3.27
CA VAL A 44 12.07 -15.76 4.07
C VAL A 44 11.11 -16.65 3.31
N ASN A 45 11.56 -17.85 2.95
CA ASN A 45 10.77 -18.82 2.18
C ASN A 45 10.17 -18.26 0.87
N ASN A 46 11.02 -17.61 0.06
CA ASN A 46 10.64 -16.96 -1.21
C ASN A 46 9.58 -15.84 -1.09
N LYS A 47 9.35 -15.31 0.11
CA LYS A 47 8.49 -14.15 0.35
C LYS A 47 9.31 -13.01 0.90
N ILE A 48 9.06 -11.79 0.41
CA ILE A 48 9.78 -10.60 0.86
C ILE A 48 9.12 -10.12 2.15
N VAL A 49 9.92 -9.92 3.19
CA VAL A 49 9.44 -9.55 4.52
C VAL A 49 9.77 -8.09 4.81
N SER A 50 8.79 -7.33 5.30
CA SER A 50 9.01 -5.95 5.75
C SER A 50 10.03 -5.89 6.90
N LEU A 51 10.90 -4.88 6.86
CA LEU A 51 11.93 -4.64 7.87
C LEU A 51 11.33 -4.29 9.25
N ASP A 52 10.08 -3.83 9.29
CA ASP A 52 9.38 -3.44 10.51
C ASP A 52 8.73 -4.62 11.25
N LEU A 53 8.84 -5.85 10.71
CA LEU A 53 8.27 -7.04 11.33
C LEU A 53 9.20 -7.64 12.40
N PRO A 54 8.66 -8.16 13.53
CA PRO A 54 9.46 -8.87 14.52
C PRO A 54 10.00 -10.20 13.99
N VAL A 55 11.28 -10.48 14.25
CA VAL A 55 11.96 -11.73 13.79
C VAL A 55 11.25 -12.97 14.32
N LYS A 56 10.75 -12.91 15.56
CA LYS A 56 9.99 -13.99 16.21
C LYS A 56 8.70 -14.34 15.46
N ASP A 57 7.98 -13.33 14.98
CA ASP A 57 6.70 -13.51 14.29
C ASP A 57 6.92 -14.06 12.88
N VAL A 58 7.98 -13.59 12.21
CA VAL A 58 8.44 -14.12 10.91
C VAL A 58 8.79 -15.60 11.03
N TYR A 59 9.52 -15.99 12.08
CA TYR A 59 9.84 -17.39 12.35
C TYR A 59 8.59 -18.24 12.56
N MET A 60 7.70 -17.84 13.47
CA MET A 60 6.50 -18.60 13.82
C MET A 60 5.50 -18.71 12.67
N LYS A 61 5.30 -17.64 11.89
CA LYS A 61 4.22 -17.57 10.88
C LYS A 61 4.65 -17.91 9.46
N ILE A 62 5.90 -17.62 9.07
CA ILE A 62 6.39 -17.87 7.69
C ILE A 62 7.26 -19.12 7.63
N TRP A 63 8.15 -19.32 8.61
CA TRP A 63 9.14 -20.40 8.55
C TRP A 63 8.66 -21.71 9.20
N ALA A 64 8.15 -21.66 10.42
CA ALA A 64 7.74 -22.83 11.19
C ALA A 64 6.66 -23.72 10.53
N PRO A 65 5.70 -23.21 9.74
CA PRO A 65 4.71 -24.06 9.08
C PRO A 65 5.28 -24.98 7.98
N GLU A 66 6.42 -24.61 7.39
CA GLU A 66 7.02 -25.32 6.25
C GLU A 66 8.36 -25.98 6.59
N ALA A 67 8.97 -25.64 7.73
CA ALA A 67 10.24 -26.18 8.20
C ALA A 67 10.05 -27.45 9.07
N HIS A 68 11.05 -28.35 9.04
CA HIS A 68 11.06 -29.51 9.92
C HIS A 68 11.57 -29.10 11.31
N GLU A 69 11.10 -29.79 12.36
CA GLU A 69 11.42 -29.48 13.76
C GLU A 69 12.95 -29.47 13.97
N GLY A 70 13.53 -28.28 14.21
CA GLY A 70 14.97 -28.08 14.42
C GLY A 70 15.73 -27.37 13.29
N ASP A 71 15.10 -27.06 12.15
CA ASP A 71 15.79 -26.38 11.05
C ASP A 71 15.98 -24.86 11.30
N PRO A 72 17.20 -24.32 11.06
CA PRO A 72 17.47 -22.90 11.23
C PRO A 72 16.75 -22.06 10.17
N MET A 73 16.22 -20.91 10.57
CA MET A 73 15.52 -20.00 9.67
C MET A 73 16.46 -19.47 8.58
N LYS A 74 16.16 -19.82 7.32
CA LYS A 74 16.96 -19.37 6.17
C LYS A 74 16.44 -18.02 5.66
N ILE A 75 17.27 -16.99 5.80
CA ILE A 75 17.02 -15.64 5.26
C ILE A 75 17.91 -15.44 4.04
N ILE A 76 17.34 -14.99 2.93
CA ILE A 76 18.05 -14.64 1.69
C ILE A 76 17.94 -13.12 1.52
N TYR A 77 19.05 -12.41 1.37
CA TYR A 77 19.01 -10.98 1.10
C TYR A 77 19.24 -10.67 -0.38
N ARG A 78 18.62 -9.60 -0.88
CA ARG A 78 18.83 -9.10 -2.25
C ARG A 78 18.88 -7.58 -2.31
N MET A 79 19.57 -7.07 -3.31
CA MET A 79 19.64 -5.63 -3.60
C MET A 79 18.50 -5.20 -4.52
N ARG A 80 17.73 -4.19 -4.09
CA ARG A 80 16.57 -3.69 -4.86
C ARG A 80 17.06 -3.00 -6.14
N GLY A 81 16.41 -3.30 -7.27
CA GLY A 81 16.69 -2.67 -8.58
C GLY A 81 17.87 -3.24 -9.38
N LEU A 82 18.71 -4.10 -8.78
CA LEU A 82 19.82 -4.76 -9.49
C LEU A 82 19.45 -6.14 -10.06
N LEU A 83 18.42 -6.79 -9.51
CA LEU A 83 18.06 -8.19 -9.82
C LEU A 83 16.68 -8.36 -10.49
N GLY A 84 16.15 -7.28 -11.10
CA GLY A 84 14.84 -7.27 -11.75
C GLY A 84 13.70 -6.84 -10.82
N ASP A 85 12.48 -6.76 -11.37
CA ASP A 85 11.29 -6.38 -10.63
C ASP A 85 10.90 -7.50 -9.63
N ALA A 86 10.53 -7.10 -8.42
CA ALA A 86 10.04 -8.00 -7.37
C ALA A 86 8.74 -8.67 -7.82
N THR A 87 8.79 -9.96 -8.16
CA THR A 87 7.60 -10.76 -8.52
C THR A 87 7.11 -11.63 -7.36
N GLU A 88 7.87 -11.65 -6.26
CA GLU A 88 7.56 -12.37 -5.04
C GLU A 88 6.56 -11.61 -4.16
N GLU A 89 5.79 -12.35 -3.37
CA GLU A 89 4.80 -11.80 -2.44
C GLU A 89 5.48 -10.92 -1.37
N PHE A 90 5.05 -9.65 -1.27
CA PHE A 90 5.54 -8.69 -0.28
C PHE A 90 4.66 -8.70 0.97
N ILE A 91 5.22 -9.12 2.10
CA ILE A 91 4.54 -9.20 3.40
C ILE A 91 4.87 -7.93 4.20
N GLU A 92 3.99 -6.92 4.11
CA GLU A 92 4.05 -5.71 4.93
C GLU A 92 3.53 -5.93 6.35
N THR A 93 2.47 -6.74 6.46
CA THR A 93 1.80 -7.06 7.70
C THR A 93 1.74 -8.57 7.84
N LEU A 94 2.40 -9.08 8.87
CA LEU A 94 2.09 -10.42 9.35
C LEU A 94 0.76 -10.33 10.06
N ASP A 95 -0.33 -10.50 9.32
CA ASP A 95 -1.66 -10.58 9.90
C ASP A 95 -1.57 -11.42 11.17
N SER A 96 -1.88 -10.80 12.29
CA SER A 96 -2.16 -11.49 13.53
C SER A 96 -3.47 -12.23 13.31
N LYS A 97 -3.42 -13.31 12.52
CA LYS A 97 -4.51 -14.28 12.30
C LYS A 97 -4.84 -15.08 13.57
N GLU A 98 -4.54 -14.53 14.74
CA GLU A 98 -5.14 -14.93 16.01
C GLU A 98 -6.21 -13.92 16.48
N GLY A 99 -6.47 -12.83 15.73
CA GLY A 99 -7.37 -11.73 16.14
C GLY A 99 -8.60 -11.42 15.27
N GLU A 100 -8.66 -11.82 14.00
CA GLU A 100 -9.79 -11.56 13.08
C GLU A 100 -9.88 -12.80 12.15
N ASP A 101 -10.88 -13.69 12.17
CA ASP A 101 -12.34 -13.57 12.21
C ASP A 101 -12.94 -14.54 13.26
N LYS A 102 -12.94 -14.17 14.54
CA LYS A 102 -13.97 -14.69 15.43
C LYS A 102 -14.97 -13.56 15.61
N ASP A 103 -16.21 -13.78 15.20
CA ASP A 103 -17.29 -12.83 15.41
C ASP A 103 -17.25 -12.38 16.88
N GLU A 104 -17.07 -11.08 17.12
CA GLU A 104 -17.03 -10.54 18.48
C GLU A 104 -18.32 -10.92 19.23
N GLU A 105 -19.44 -11.13 18.52
CA GLU A 105 -20.66 -11.62 19.14
C GLU A 105 -20.57 -13.07 19.63
N GLU A 106 -19.80 -13.94 18.95
CA GLU A 106 -19.57 -15.32 19.38
C GLU A 106 -18.57 -15.40 20.53
N VAL A 107 -17.47 -14.63 20.46
CA VAL A 107 -16.43 -14.63 21.50
C VAL A 107 -16.98 -14.11 22.83
N TYR A 108 -17.80 -13.07 22.78
CA TYR A 108 -18.33 -12.41 23.99
C TYR A 108 -19.75 -12.86 24.34
N LYS A 109 -20.29 -13.92 23.73
CA LYS A 109 -21.68 -14.40 23.92
C LYS A 109 -22.11 -14.53 25.38
N MET A 110 -21.22 -14.93 26.29
CA MET A 110 -21.53 -15.04 27.72
C MET A 110 -21.88 -13.69 28.38
N ALA A 111 -21.39 -12.56 27.83
CA ALA A 111 -21.74 -11.24 28.32
C ALA A 111 -23.18 -10.82 28.00
N SER A 112 -23.95 -11.61 27.23
CA SER A 112 -25.38 -11.36 26.98
C SER A 112 -26.21 -11.47 28.27
N ILE A 113 -25.76 -12.31 29.20
CA ILE A 113 -26.37 -12.50 30.52
C ILE A 113 -26.41 -11.18 31.32
N MET A 114 -25.50 -10.24 31.04
CA MET A 114 -25.51 -8.92 31.69
C MET A 114 -26.76 -8.10 31.38
N ALA A 115 -27.38 -8.29 30.20
CA ALA A 115 -28.67 -7.68 29.88
C ALA A 115 -29.85 -8.40 30.53
N GLU A 116 -29.75 -9.71 30.77
CA GLU A 116 -30.82 -10.52 31.38
C GLU A 116 -30.90 -10.37 32.89
N CYS A 117 -29.75 -10.22 33.57
CA CYS A 117 -29.65 -10.15 35.03
C CYS A 117 -29.65 -8.72 35.61
N ASP A 118 -30.03 -7.71 34.82
CA ASP A 118 -29.92 -6.28 35.17
C ASP A 118 -28.52 -5.84 35.65
N GLY A 119 -27.48 -6.61 35.31
CA GLY A 119 -26.09 -6.34 35.69
C GLY A 119 -25.58 -5.01 35.12
N LEU A 120 -26.05 -4.64 33.92
CA LEU A 120 -25.75 -3.33 33.33
C LEU A 120 -26.27 -2.16 34.17
N GLU A 121 -27.41 -2.31 34.84
CA GLU A 121 -28.00 -1.25 35.67
C GLU A 121 -27.18 -1.03 36.93
N VAL A 122 -26.80 -2.13 37.60
CA VAL A 122 -25.94 -2.11 38.79
C VAL A 122 -24.57 -1.53 38.46
N MET A 123 -24.01 -1.86 37.29
CA MET A 123 -22.74 -1.29 36.83
C MET A 123 -22.83 0.22 36.64
N LEU A 124 -23.91 0.71 36.02
CA LEU A 124 -24.14 2.15 35.82
C LEU A 124 -24.40 2.88 37.13
N GLU A 125 -25.15 2.29 38.05
CA GLU A 125 -25.37 2.85 39.40
C GLU A 125 -24.05 2.98 40.17
N ARG A 126 -23.21 1.94 40.11
CA ARG A 126 -21.88 1.96 40.74
C ARG A 126 -20.96 2.98 40.08
N LEU A 127 -20.96 3.10 38.75
CA LEU A 127 -20.21 4.15 38.04
C LEU A 127 -20.68 5.56 38.46
N GLY A 128 -21.99 5.76 38.63
CA GLY A 128 -22.55 7.03 39.09
C GLY A 128 -22.23 7.40 40.54
N SER A 129 -21.94 6.41 41.39
CA SER A 129 -21.54 6.62 42.79
C SER A 129 -20.08 7.06 42.97
N ILE A 130 -19.27 7.01 41.91
CA ILE A 130 -17.85 7.36 41.97
C ILE A 130 -17.69 8.88 41.95
N GLN A 131 -17.15 9.43 43.04
CA GLN A 131 -16.84 10.85 43.18
C GLN A 131 -15.34 11.16 43.10
N ASP A 132 -14.47 10.19 43.42
CA ASP A 132 -13.01 10.36 43.41
C ASP A 132 -12.31 9.17 42.73
N VAL A 133 -11.57 9.47 41.67
CA VAL A 133 -10.84 8.50 40.84
C VAL A 133 -9.57 7.98 41.52
N GLN A 134 -8.97 8.72 42.47
CA GLN A 134 -7.73 8.30 43.12
C GLN A 134 -7.92 7.05 44.01
N TYR A 135 -9.02 7.00 44.76
CA TYR A 135 -9.33 5.86 45.63
C TYR A 135 -10.08 4.73 44.92
N SER A 136 -10.85 5.06 43.87
CA SER A 136 -11.70 4.08 43.17
C SER A 136 -11.09 3.54 41.87
N LYS A 137 -9.84 3.91 41.53
CA LYS A 137 -9.14 3.49 40.29
C LYS A 137 -9.23 1.98 40.00
N PRO A 138 -9.01 1.05 40.97
CA PRO A 138 -9.11 -0.38 40.70
C PRO A 138 -10.55 -0.82 40.37
N LEU A 139 -11.53 -0.27 41.07
CA LEU A 139 -12.95 -0.55 40.82
C LEU A 139 -13.38 -0.02 39.45
N LEU A 140 -12.97 1.21 39.12
CA LEU A 140 -13.26 1.82 37.83
C LEU A 140 -12.63 1.03 36.67
N LEU A 141 -11.39 0.56 36.82
CA LEU A 141 -10.74 -0.31 35.83
C LEU A 141 -11.51 -1.61 35.58
N VAL A 142 -11.96 -2.28 36.66
CA VAL A 142 -12.72 -3.53 36.53
C VAL A 142 -14.10 -3.27 35.90
N LEU A 143 -14.81 -2.23 36.35
CA LEU A 143 -16.10 -1.85 35.78
C LEU A 143 -15.99 -1.50 34.30
N LEU A 144 -14.99 -0.71 33.90
CA LEU A 144 -14.79 -0.33 32.51
C LEU A 144 -14.36 -1.50 31.63
N LYS A 145 -13.56 -2.45 32.14
CA LYS A 145 -13.25 -3.70 31.43
C LYS A 145 -14.48 -4.57 31.21
N LEU A 146 -15.30 -4.75 32.24
CA LEU A 146 -16.57 -5.46 32.09
C LEU A 146 -17.50 -4.74 31.12
N PHE A 147 -17.51 -3.41 31.17
CA PHE A 147 -18.32 -2.57 30.29
C PHE A 147 -17.84 -2.65 28.84
N SER A 148 -16.53 -2.64 28.60
CA SER A 148 -15.96 -2.77 27.26
C SER A 148 -16.25 -4.14 26.65
N HIS A 149 -16.20 -5.22 27.42
CA HIS A 149 -16.67 -6.54 26.98
C HIS A 149 -18.18 -6.58 26.72
N SER A 150 -18.97 -5.90 27.55
CA SER A 150 -20.43 -5.87 27.41
C SER A 150 -20.88 -5.12 26.15
N ILE A 151 -20.22 -4.01 25.80
CA ILE A 151 -20.55 -3.20 24.61
C ILE A 151 -20.26 -3.93 23.30
N LYS A 152 -19.42 -4.98 23.29
CA LYS A 152 -19.16 -5.76 22.07
C LYS A 152 -20.41 -6.50 21.55
N LEU A 153 -21.37 -6.79 22.43
CA LEU A 153 -22.65 -7.42 22.05
C LEU A 153 -23.73 -6.38 21.69
N LYS A 154 -24.41 -6.59 20.57
CA LYS A 154 -25.50 -5.71 20.13
C LYS A 154 -26.68 -5.66 21.11
N VAL A 155 -27.06 -6.78 21.71
CA VAL A 155 -28.17 -6.86 22.70
C VAL A 155 -27.93 -5.91 23.88
N ASN A 156 -26.70 -5.86 24.36
CA ASN A 156 -26.31 -4.97 25.47
C ASN A 156 -26.29 -3.50 25.01
N ARG A 157 -25.77 -3.22 23.80
CA ARG A 157 -25.81 -1.87 23.22
C ARG A 157 -27.24 -1.35 23.12
N GLU A 158 -28.17 -2.13 22.58
CA GLU A 158 -29.58 -1.74 22.46
C GLU A 158 -30.24 -1.43 23.81
N LYS A 159 -29.91 -2.17 24.88
CA LYS A 159 -30.39 -1.85 26.24
C LYS A 159 -29.77 -0.56 26.77
N LEU A 160 -28.46 -0.36 26.57
CA LEU A 160 -27.72 0.86 26.99
C LEU A 160 -28.14 2.12 26.23
N LEU A 161 -28.65 1.99 25.01
CA LEU A 161 -29.17 3.12 24.21
C LEU A 161 -30.48 3.71 24.75
N ARG A 162 -31.14 3.05 25.72
CA ARG A 162 -32.38 3.56 26.29
C ARG A 162 -32.09 4.82 27.14
N PRO A 163 -32.78 5.96 26.90
CA PRO A 163 -32.55 7.20 27.64
C PRO A 163 -32.71 7.11 29.16
N ALA A 164 -33.46 6.11 29.66
CA ALA A 164 -33.66 5.87 31.09
C ALA A 164 -32.35 5.63 31.87
N TYR A 165 -31.33 5.03 31.24
CA TYR A 165 -30.09 4.65 31.90
C TYR A 165 -29.04 5.76 31.99
N LYS A 166 -29.24 6.90 31.32
CA LYS A 166 -28.34 8.07 31.34
C LYS A 166 -26.85 7.69 31.16
N THR A 167 -26.57 6.72 30.30
CA THR A 167 -25.23 6.14 30.13
C THR A 167 -24.18 7.17 29.69
N ILE A 168 -24.50 8.05 28.74
CA ILE A 168 -23.58 9.08 28.25
C ILE A 168 -23.19 10.10 29.35
N PRO A 169 -24.12 10.70 30.10
CA PRO A 169 -23.78 11.55 31.26
C PRO A 169 -22.87 10.89 32.30
N LEU A 170 -23.10 9.61 32.60
CA LEU A 170 -22.31 8.87 33.58
C LEU A 170 -20.87 8.68 33.10
N LEU A 171 -20.70 8.23 31.84
CA LEU A 171 -19.38 8.08 31.21
C LEU A 171 -18.66 9.43 31.08
N LEU A 172 -19.40 10.50 30.76
CA LEU A 172 -18.87 11.86 30.69
C LEU A 172 -18.34 12.33 32.05
N ASN A 173 -19.06 12.04 33.14
CA ASN A 173 -18.60 12.37 34.49
C ASN A 173 -17.32 11.61 34.84
N CYS A 174 -17.28 10.30 34.55
CA CYS A 174 -16.06 9.49 34.73
C CYS A 174 -14.89 10.03 33.89
N LEU A 175 -15.15 10.47 32.66
CA LEU A 175 -14.13 11.06 31.79
C LEU A 175 -13.58 12.35 32.41
N LYS A 176 -14.44 13.27 32.86
CA LYS A 176 -14.00 14.52 33.51
C LYS A 176 -13.10 14.27 34.72
N LEU A 177 -13.46 13.30 35.56
CA LEU A 177 -12.66 12.95 36.73
C LEU A 177 -11.31 12.30 36.35
N SER A 178 -11.25 11.59 35.22
CA SER A 178 -10.04 10.92 34.72
C SER A 178 -9.15 11.82 33.85
N LEU A 179 -9.69 12.89 33.27
CA LEU A 179 -8.96 13.87 32.45
C LEU A 179 -7.93 14.69 33.24
N CYS A 180 -7.94 14.63 34.57
CA CYS A 180 -6.87 15.17 35.42
C CYS A 180 -5.53 14.44 35.24
N ASP A 181 -5.55 13.17 34.80
CA ASP A 181 -4.36 12.37 34.48
C ASP A 181 -4.37 11.96 32.99
N PRO A 182 -3.69 12.70 32.10
CA PRO A 182 -3.66 12.42 30.67
C PRO A 182 -2.92 11.13 30.31
N SER A 183 -2.23 10.47 31.25
CA SER A 183 -1.54 9.19 31.02
C SER A 183 -2.39 7.95 31.34
N SER A 184 -3.62 8.17 31.81
CA SER A 184 -4.50 7.09 32.26
C SER A 184 -5.14 6.34 31.09
N SER A 185 -4.89 5.03 31.01
CA SER A 185 -5.57 4.10 30.07
C SER A 185 -7.09 4.05 30.26
N LEU A 186 -7.60 4.60 31.38
CA LEU A 186 -9.02 4.79 31.62
C LEU A 186 -9.66 5.75 30.61
N ASN A 187 -8.95 6.81 30.20
CA ASN A 187 -9.48 7.80 29.27
C ASN A 187 -9.80 7.16 27.92
N ASP A 188 -8.90 6.31 27.43
CA ASP A 188 -9.09 5.58 26.17
C ASP A 188 -10.25 4.58 26.28
N MET A 189 -10.33 3.81 27.36
CA MET A 189 -11.43 2.86 27.58
C MET A 189 -12.81 3.55 27.64
N ILE A 190 -12.90 4.72 28.28
CA ILE A 190 -14.14 5.50 28.37
C ILE A 190 -14.49 6.08 27.00
N LEU A 191 -13.53 6.71 26.31
CA LEU A 191 -13.76 7.32 25.00
C LEU A 191 -14.15 6.27 23.94
N GLU A 192 -13.51 5.11 23.94
CA GLU A 192 -13.82 4.00 23.04
C GLU A 192 -15.24 3.46 23.29
N ALA A 193 -15.64 3.33 24.57
CA ALA A 193 -16.99 2.92 24.94
C ALA A 193 -18.04 3.97 24.52
N MET A 194 -17.75 5.26 24.72
CA MET A 194 -18.62 6.35 24.27
C MET A 194 -18.73 6.39 22.75
N GLU A 195 -17.62 6.27 22.02
CA GLU A 195 -17.58 6.25 20.55
C GLU A 195 -18.45 5.12 19.99
N ARG A 196 -18.27 3.88 20.46
CA ARG A 196 -19.10 2.75 20.00
C ARG A 196 -20.60 2.96 20.23
N LEU A 197 -20.98 3.43 21.42
CA LEU A 197 -22.40 3.67 21.74
C LEU A 197 -22.98 4.83 20.91
N LEU A 198 -22.23 5.91 20.70
CA LEU A 198 -22.67 7.07 19.94
C LEU A 198 -22.76 6.78 18.43
N VAL A 199 -21.84 5.98 17.89
CA VAL A 199 -21.89 5.49 16.50
C VAL A 199 -23.14 4.63 16.27
N GLU A 200 -23.40 3.65 17.15
CA GLU A 200 -24.60 2.80 17.07
C GLU A 200 -25.88 3.64 17.21
N ALA A 201 -25.92 4.59 18.15
CA ALA A 201 -27.03 5.53 18.30
C ALA A 201 -27.26 6.35 17.03
N ALA A 202 -26.19 6.82 16.39
CA ALA A 202 -26.26 7.62 15.18
C ALA A 202 -26.60 6.78 13.92
N GLY A 203 -26.45 5.46 13.99
CA GLY A 203 -26.99 4.51 13.00
C GLY A 203 -28.52 4.36 13.09
N GLY A 204 -29.14 4.74 14.20
CA GLY A 204 -30.59 4.75 14.38
C GLY A 204 -31.29 5.75 13.47
N ASN A 205 -32.47 5.39 12.95
CA ASN A 205 -33.22 6.20 11.97
C ASN A 205 -33.89 7.46 12.55
N SER A 206 -33.87 7.69 13.88
CA SER A 206 -34.54 8.83 14.52
C SER A 206 -33.56 9.85 15.10
N ILE A 207 -33.54 11.07 14.55
CA ILE A 207 -32.76 12.21 15.06
C ILE A 207 -33.21 12.58 16.49
N GLN A 208 -34.52 12.52 16.77
CA GLN A 208 -35.07 12.86 18.07
C GLN A 208 -34.63 11.87 19.17
N GLY A 209 -34.69 10.56 18.90
CA GLY A 209 -34.21 9.53 19.84
C GLY A 209 -32.71 9.65 20.12
N TYR A 210 -31.91 10.02 19.10
CA TYR A 210 -30.49 10.33 19.29
C TYR A 210 -30.29 11.56 20.20
N CYS A 211 -31.03 12.65 19.97
CA CYS A 211 -30.93 13.84 20.80
C CYS A 211 -31.34 13.57 22.25
N GLU A 212 -32.34 12.73 22.50
CA GLU A 212 -32.75 12.35 23.86
C GLU A 212 -31.69 11.53 24.60
N PHE A 213 -30.94 10.68 23.89
CA PHE A 213 -29.89 9.83 24.46
C PHE A 213 -28.54 10.57 24.65
N ALA A 214 -28.07 11.28 23.62
CA ALA A 214 -26.71 11.81 23.57
C ALA A 214 -26.64 13.33 23.84
N SER A 215 -27.55 14.10 23.24
CA SER A 215 -27.41 15.56 23.19
C SER A 215 -28.09 16.26 24.37
N ASN A 216 -29.36 15.95 24.66
CA ASN A 216 -30.16 16.59 25.72
C ASN A 216 -29.55 16.43 27.13
N PRO A 217 -28.99 15.25 27.49
CA PRO A 217 -28.47 15.05 28.85
C PRO A 217 -27.13 15.75 29.16
N VAL A 218 -26.44 16.27 28.15
CA VAL A 218 -25.10 16.86 28.29
C VAL A 218 -25.18 18.39 28.35
N SER A 219 -24.56 19.03 29.34
CA SER A 219 -24.62 20.50 29.47
C SER A 219 -23.67 21.21 28.50
N THR A 220 -23.97 22.46 28.16
CA THR A 220 -23.06 23.29 27.32
C THR A 220 -21.71 23.55 27.99
N GLU A 221 -21.67 23.57 29.33
CA GLU A 221 -20.45 23.71 30.14
C GLU A 221 -19.54 22.47 30.00
N ASP A 222 -20.14 21.28 29.90
CA ASP A 222 -19.39 20.03 29.77
C ASP A 222 -18.62 19.98 28.45
N ILE A 223 -19.26 20.42 27.37
CA ILE A 223 -18.67 20.51 26.03
C ILE A 223 -17.53 21.53 26.02
N GLN A 224 -17.68 22.65 26.75
CA GLN A 224 -16.62 23.65 26.87
C GLN A 224 -15.41 23.13 27.63
N GLU A 225 -15.62 22.37 28.71
CA GLU A 225 -14.53 21.81 29.49
C GLU A 225 -13.76 20.76 28.68
N LEU A 226 -14.47 19.88 27.96
CA LEU A 226 -13.84 18.95 27.02
C LEU A 226 -13.08 19.67 25.90
N LEU A 227 -13.62 20.76 25.35
CA LEU A 227 -12.93 21.57 24.35
C LEU A 227 -11.68 22.24 24.91
N ARG A 228 -11.71 22.74 26.15
CA ARG A 228 -10.52 23.28 26.82
C ARG A 228 -9.47 22.20 26.96
N HIS A 229 -9.81 21.02 27.46
CA HIS A 229 -8.86 19.91 27.57
C HIS A 229 -8.32 19.49 26.19
N ALA A 230 -9.17 19.40 25.16
CA ALA A 230 -8.74 19.07 23.80
C ALA A 230 -7.70 20.05 23.23
N VAL A 231 -7.84 21.35 23.49
CA VAL A 231 -6.90 22.37 23.00
C VAL A 231 -5.55 22.33 23.74
N HIS A 232 -5.54 21.90 25.01
CA HIS A 232 -4.31 21.79 25.81
C HIS A 232 -3.58 20.45 25.60
N LEU A 233 -4.28 19.41 25.13
CA LEU A 233 -3.66 18.14 24.75
C LEU A 233 -2.79 18.32 23.49
N ARG A 234 -1.67 17.59 23.42
CA ARG A 234 -0.85 17.56 22.21
C ARG A 234 -1.64 16.88 21.09
N SER A 235 -1.78 17.58 19.96
CA SER A 235 -2.35 17.03 18.73
C SER A 235 -1.65 15.73 18.33
N GLY A 236 -2.43 14.72 17.93
CA GLY A 236 -1.89 13.42 17.47
C GLY A 236 -1.70 12.37 18.56
N THR A 237 -2.07 12.65 19.81
CA THR A 237 -2.19 11.60 20.84
C THR A 237 -3.46 10.75 20.63
N ALA A 238 -3.45 9.50 21.10
CA ALA A 238 -4.60 8.59 20.98
C ALA A 238 -5.85 9.17 21.67
N ILE A 239 -5.68 9.75 22.86
CA ILE A 239 -6.73 10.43 23.62
C ILE A 239 -7.28 11.64 22.83
N HIS A 240 -6.41 12.48 22.25
CA HIS A 240 -6.85 13.63 21.45
C HIS A 240 -7.68 13.17 20.24
N THR A 241 -7.23 12.13 19.54
CA THR A 241 -7.95 11.58 18.38
C THR A 241 -9.31 11.03 18.78
N SER A 242 -9.38 10.22 19.84
CA SER A 242 -10.64 9.62 20.33
C SER A 242 -11.61 10.70 20.85
N LEU A 243 -11.10 11.71 21.55
CA LEU A 243 -11.89 12.85 22.02
C LEU A 243 -12.47 13.65 20.84
N MET A 244 -11.70 13.83 19.76
CA MET A 244 -12.17 14.52 18.55
C MET A 244 -13.21 13.74 17.74
N ARG A 245 -13.29 12.42 17.92
CA ARG A 245 -14.39 11.62 17.36
C ARG A 245 -15.65 11.71 18.21
N VAL A 246 -15.53 11.64 19.53
CA VAL A 246 -16.66 11.69 20.47
C VAL A 246 -17.30 13.09 20.54
N LEU A 247 -16.50 14.16 20.49
CA LEU A 247 -17.00 15.53 20.68
C LEU A 247 -18.08 15.96 19.65
N PRO A 248 -17.92 15.71 18.32
CA PRO A 248 -18.98 15.94 17.34
C PRO A 248 -20.31 15.31 17.75
N PHE A 249 -20.32 14.04 18.17
CA PHE A 249 -21.54 13.32 18.55
C PHE A 249 -22.32 14.01 19.68
N LEU A 250 -21.63 14.57 20.67
CA LEU A 250 -22.26 15.28 21.79
C LEU A 250 -22.88 16.63 21.36
N THR A 251 -22.49 17.15 20.20
CA THR A 251 -22.98 18.42 19.65
C THR A 251 -24.09 18.25 18.59
N TYR A 252 -24.36 17.02 18.15
CA TYR A 252 -25.37 16.76 17.11
C TYR A 252 -26.79 17.18 17.55
N GLY A 253 -27.58 17.66 16.59
CA GLY A 253 -29.00 17.96 16.76
C GLY A 253 -29.39 19.14 17.65
N THR A 254 -28.44 19.88 18.24
CA THR A 254 -28.75 21.08 19.05
C THR A 254 -28.07 22.34 18.50
N THR A 255 -28.89 23.22 17.92
CA THR A 255 -28.47 24.49 17.29
C THR A 255 -27.76 25.42 18.27
N ILE A 256 -28.20 25.41 19.53
CA ILE A 256 -27.71 26.29 20.60
C ILE A 256 -26.29 25.90 21.02
N LYS A 257 -26.04 24.59 21.18
CA LYS A 257 -24.73 24.07 21.62
C LYS A 257 -23.66 24.28 20.54
N TRP A 258 -24.04 24.08 19.27
CA TRP A 258 -23.17 24.40 18.15
C TRP A 258 -22.91 25.91 18.01
N SER A 259 -23.93 26.78 18.13
CA SER A 259 -23.74 28.23 18.00
C SER A 259 -22.74 28.78 19.03
N TYR A 260 -22.68 28.22 20.24
CA TYR A 260 -21.74 28.66 21.27
C TYR A 260 -20.34 28.08 21.06
N SER A 261 -20.22 26.78 20.76
CA SER A 261 -18.94 26.13 20.48
C SER A 261 -18.28 26.64 19.19
N SER A 262 -19.08 26.93 18.15
CA SER A 262 -18.62 27.52 16.90
C SER A 262 -18.19 28.97 17.06
N VAL A 263 -18.79 29.75 17.96
CA VAL A 263 -18.29 31.09 18.30
C VAL A 263 -16.96 31.00 19.04
N THR A 264 -16.75 30.05 19.95
CA THR A 264 -15.44 29.83 20.59
C THR A 264 -14.37 29.36 19.59
N LEU A 265 -14.70 28.43 18.69
CA LEU A 265 -13.83 27.94 17.61
C LEU A 265 -13.60 28.96 16.48
N MET A 266 -14.56 29.83 16.19
CA MET A 266 -14.46 30.86 15.13
C MET A 266 -13.86 32.17 15.64
N ARG A 267 -14.09 32.58 16.89
CA ARG A 267 -13.45 33.77 17.46
C ARG A 267 -11.94 33.57 17.64
N SER A 268 -11.51 32.30 17.66
CA SER A 268 -10.11 31.91 17.59
C SER A 268 -9.56 31.79 16.17
N LEU A 269 -10.24 32.22 15.08
CA LEU A 269 -9.72 32.20 13.69
C LEU A 269 -8.40 32.99 13.48
N SER A 270 -7.86 33.61 14.52
CA SER A 270 -6.42 33.78 14.74
C SER A 270 -5.80 32.50 15.33
N LEU A 271 -5.95 31.35 14.66
CA LEU A 271 -5.70 30.03 15.25
C LEU A 271 -4.20 29.78 15.41
N THR A 272 -3.77 29.38 16.60
CA THR A 272 -2.47 28.70 16.76
C THR A 272 -2.53 27.34 16.03
N ARG A 273 -1.36 26.79 15.65
CA ARG A 273 -1.27 25.51 14.92
C ARG A 273 -2.11 24.38 15.53
N CYS A 274 -2.11 24.24 16.86
CA CYS A 274 -2.84 23.20 17.59
C CYS A 274 -4.37 23.33 17.45
N GLN A 275 -4.89 24.56 17.39
CA GLN A 275 -6.33 24.78 17.26
C GLN A 275 -6.84 24.46 15.85
N MET A 276 -6.04 24.72 14.80
CA MET A 276 -6.35 24.29 13.43
C MET A 276 -6.36 22.76 13.32
N GLU A 277 -5.38 22.09 13.92
CA GLU A 277 -5.30 20.62 13.95
C GLU A 277 -6.51 20.00 14.67
N THR A 278 -6.92 20.58 15.79
CA THR A 278 -8.11 20.16 16.55
C THR A 278 -9.39 20.33 15.73
N PHE A 279 -9.55 21.46 15.03
CA PHE A 279 -10.71 21.68 14.16
C PHE A 279 -10.78 20.69 13.00
N VAL A 280 -9.63 20.38 12.39
CA VAL A 280 -9.54 19.41 11.31
C VAL A 280 -9.88 18.00 11.80
N ALA A 281 -9.31 17.59 12.94
CA ALA A 281 -9.60 16.30 13.55
C ALA A 281 -11.10 16.16 13.90
N MET A 282 -11.72 17.25 14.37
CA MET A 282 -13.16 17.30 14.59
C MET A 282 -13.96 17.13 13.29
N CYS A 283 -13.54 17.77 12.18
CA CYS A 283 -14.19 17.61 10.87
C CYS A 283 -14.04 16.19 10.31
N ASP A 284 -12.87 15.57 10.50
CA ASP A 284 -12.60 14.18 10.12
C ASP A 284 -13.45 13.19 10.94
N GLY A 285 -13.71 13.52 12.22
CA GLY A 285 -14.53 12.72 13.14
C GLY A 285 -16.05 12.86 12.96
N ILE A 286 -16.54 13.70 12.04
CA ILE A 286 -17.98 13.80 11.78
C ILE A 286 -18.47 12.57 11.02
N GLU A 287 -19.42 11.86 11.62
CA GLU A 287 -20.03 10.69 10.99
C GLU A 287 -20.72 11.02 9.68
N ARG A 288 -20.69 10.03 8.78
CA ARG A 288 -21.18 10.19 7.41
C ARG A 288 -22.61 9.66 7.25
N ASN A 289 -23.45 9.95 8.25
CA ASN A 289 -24.85 9.55 8.32
C ASN A 289 -25.79 10.79 8.36
N LYS A 290 -27.10 10.57 8.35
CA LYS A 290 -28.10 11.66 8.36
C LYS A 290 -27.96 12.57 9.58
N ILE A 291 -27.57 12.03 10.74
CA ILE A 291 -27.41 12.78 11.98
C ILE A 291 -26.15 13.65 11.94
N GLY A 292 -25.01 13.12 11.50
CA GLY A 292 -23.77 13.88 11.30
C GLY A 292 -23.91 14.97 10.24
N ASN A 293 -24.74 14.74 9.21
CA ASN A 293 -25.09 15.77 8.22
C ASN A 293 -25.82 16.97 8.85
N THR A 294 -26.56 16.81 9.96
CA THR A 294 -27.16 17.96 10.66
C THR A 294 -26.10 18.95 11.17
N MET A 295 -24.95 18.45 11.62
CA MET A 295 -23.83 19.31 12.04
C MET A 295 -23.19 20.00 10.82
N LYS A 296 -23.01 19.27 9.71
CA LYS A 296 -22.50 19.85 8.45
C LYS A 296 -23.42 20.94 7.91
N ASP A 297 -24.74 20.74 7.96
CA ASP A 297 -25.75 21.74 7.62
C ASP A 297 -25.65 22.99 8.51
N LEU A 298 -25.43 22.80 9.82
CA LEU A 298 -25.20 23.92 10.75
C LEU A 298 -23.90 24.67 10.42
N MET A 299 -22.82 23.96 10.05
CA MET A 299 -21.55 24.56 9.64
C MET A 299 -21.67 25.39 8.35
N VAL A 300 -22.48 24.91 7.40
CA VAL A 300 -22.83 25.65 6.17
C VAL A 300 -23.63 26.90 6.53
N LYS A 301 -24.67 26.79 7.37
CA LYS A 301 -25.48 27.93 7.85
C LYS A 301 -24.66 28.97 8.62
N SER A 302 -23.67 28.55 9.41
CA SER A 302 -22.73 29.44 10.11
C SER A 302 -21.75 30.17 9.18
N GLY A 303 -21.74 29.87 7.87
CA GLY A 303 -20.90 30.54 6.89
C GLY A 303 -19.42 30.14 6.93
N ILE A 304 -19.07 29.04 7.62
CA ILE A 304 -17.69 28.53 7.68
C ILE A 304 -17.23 28.08 6.30
N MET A 305 -18.09 27.34 5.59
CA MET A 305 -17.81 26.92 4.21
C MET A 305 -17.65 28.12 3.28
N ASN A 306 -18.49 29.15 3.41
CA ASN A 306 -18.38 30.37 2.59
C ASN A 306 -17.07 31.15 2.85
N LYS A 307 -16.54 31.12 4.07
CA LYS A 307 -15.23 31.71 4.39
C LYS A 307 -14.08 30.86 3.86
N ALA A 308 -14.18 29.53 3.97
CA ALA A 308 -13.18 28.62 3.44
C ALA A 308 -13.11 28.69 1.90
N THR A 309 -14.25 28.67 1.22
CA THR A 309 -14.32 28.82 -0.24
C THR A 309 -13.78 30.16 -0.68
N LYS A 310 -14.17 31.28 -0.04
CA LYS A 310 -13.59 32.61 -0.35
C LYS A 310 -12.07 32.67 -0.18
N THR A 311 -11.53 31.94 0.79
CA THR A 311 -10.09 31.88 1.04
C THR A 311 -9.37 31.08 -0.05
N VAL A 312 -9.99 30.00 -0.54
CA VAL A 312 -9.48 29.17 -1.65
C VAL A 312 -9.69 29.85 -3.02
N LEU A 313 -10.71 30.71 -3.16
CA LEU A 313 -11.06 31.43 -4.38
C LEU A 313 -10.10 32.60 -4.74
N LEU A 314 -8.90 32.65 -4.18
CA LEU A 314 -7.85 33.52 -4.71
C LEU A 314 -7.50 33.02 -6.12
N LYS A 315 -7.87 33.79 -7.13
CA LYS A 315 -7.74 33.42 -8.54
C LYS A 315 -6.29 32.99 -8.87
N ALA A 316 -6.15 31.89 -9.59
CA ALA A 316 -4.86 31.32 -10.01
C ALA A 316 -4.02 32.23 -10.93
N ASP A 317 -4.60 33.30 -11.47
CA ASP A 317 -3.90 34.32 -12.26
C ASP A 317 -3.15 35.36 -11.40
N ASP A 318 -3.23 35.25 -10.08
CA ASP A 318 -2.55 36.17 -9.17
C ASP A 318 -1.05 35.81 -9.02
N PRO A 319 -0.11 36.75 -9.20
CA PRO A 319 1.32 36.54 -8.93
C PRO A 319 1.61 36.03 -7.51
N PHE A 320 0.68 36.17 -6.56
CA PHE A 320 0.77 35.61 -5.21
C PHE A 320 0.30 34.15 -5.09
N TRP A 321 -0.16 33.49 -6.15
CA TRP A 321 -0.64 32.10 -6.12
C TRP A 321 0.40 31.12 -5.56
N LYS A 322 1.66 31.22 -6.01
CA LYS A 322 2.76 30.39 -5.48
C LYS A 322 3.02 30.64 -3.98
N ALA A 323 2.93 31.90 -3.54
CA ALA A 323 3.07 32.28 -2.15
C ALA A 323 1.84 31.90 -1.29
N PHE A 324 0.70 31.65 -1.92
CA PHE A 324 -0.51 31.16 -1.27
C PHE A 324 -0.48 29.63 -1.10
N VAL A 325 -0.07 28.88 -2.12
CA VAL A 325 0.03 27.41 -2.07
C VAL A 325 1.06 26.94 -1.04
N THR A 326 2.11 27.74 -0.78
CA THR A 326 3.11 27.45 0.25
C THR A 326 2.68 27.85 1.67
N ARG A 327 1.47 28.38 1.88
CA ARG A 327 1.01 28.76 3.23
C ARG A 327 0.74 27.52 4.10
N PRO A 328 1.34 27.42 5.30
CA PRO A 328 1.10 26.29 6.20
C PRO A 328 -0.35 26.14 6.67
N SER A 329 -1.17 27.19 6.58
CA SER A 329 -2.59 27.16 6.93
C SER A 329 -3.46 26.44 5.89
N LEU A 330 -3.01 26.36 4.64
CA LEU A 330 -3.79 25.82 3.53
C LEU A 330 -4.06 24.32 3.67
N LYS A 331 -3.09 23.55 4.17
CA LYS A 331 -3.27 22.11 4.41
C LYS A 331 -4.39 21.80 5.39
N TYR A 332 -4.54 22.62 6.44
CA TYR A 332 -5.61 22.45 7.42
C TYR A 332 -6.97 22.80 6.82
N ILE A 333 -7.04 23.84 5.99
CA ILE A 333 -8.27 24.22 5.29
C ILE A 333 -8.71 23.10 4.35
N LEU A 334 -7.81 22.59 3.51
CA LEU A 334 -8.13 21.51 2.56
C LEU A 334 -8.55 20.23 3.27
N ARG A 335 -7.86 19.85 4.36
CA ARG A 335 -8.23 18.67 5.14
C ARG A 335 -9.58 18.82 5.84
N ALA A 336 -9.86 19.98 6.44
CA ALA A 336 -11.18 20.28 6.99
C ALA A 336 -12.27 20.23 5.90
N MET A 337 -11.99 20.79 4.71
CA MET A 337 -12.92 20.72 3.58
C MET A 337 -13.19 19.27 3.15
N ALA A 338 -12.17 18.41 3.07
CA ALA A 338 -12.35 17.01 2.70
C ALA A 338 -13.32 16.29 3.67
N GLY A 339 -13.18 16.50 4.99
CA GLY A 339 -14.07 15.94 6.01
C GLY A 339 -15.52 16.45 5.89
N LEU A 340 -15.71 17.76 5.64
CA LEU A 340 -17.03 18.37 5.51
C LEU A 340 -17.76 18.01 4.22
N VAL A 341 -17.02 17.74 3.14
CA VAL A 341 -17.57 17.43 1.82
C VAL A 341 -18.00 15.96 1.70
N ALA A 342 -17.32 15.07 2.42
CA ALA A 342 -17.59 13.64 2.34
C ALA A 342 -19.06 13.32 2.67
N LYS A 343 -19.76 12.68 1.72
CA LYS A 343 -21.16 12.23 1.83
C LYS A 343 -22.17 13.31 2.28
N HIS A 344 -21.93 14.58 1.91
CA HIS A 344 -22.82 15.71 2.24
C HIS A 344 -23.26 16.49 0.98
N PRO A 345 -24.44 16.22 0.42
CA PRO A 345 -24.89 16.83 -0.84
C PRO A 345 -24.91 18.37 -0.86
N PRO A 346 -25.37 19.08 0.19
CA PRO A 346 -25.38 20.55 0.19
C PRO A 346 -23.99 21.18 0.07
N THR A 347 -23.00 20.63 0.78
CA THR A 347 -21.61 21.12 0.71
C THR A 347 -20.96 20.76 -0.63
N GLN A 348 -21.24 19.57 -1.17
CA GLN A 348 -20.75 19.15 -2.48
C GLN A 348 -21.27 20.05 -3.60
N LEU A 349 -22.55 20.42 -3.57
CA LEU A 349 -23.13 21.36 -4.53
C LEU A 349 -22.53 22.76 -4.39
N ALA A 350 -22.33 23.25 -3.17
CA ALA A 350 -21.72 24.57 -2.92
C ALA A 350 -20.27 24.67 -3.42
N LEU A 351 -19.50 23.58 -3.43
CA LEU A 351 -18.16 23.55 -4.02
C LEU A 351 -18.16 23.40 -5.54
N SER A 352 -19.21 22.77 -6.09
CA SER A 352 -19.28 22.43 -7.51
C SER A 352 -19.45 23.63 -8.46
N SER A 353 -19.80 24.81 -7.94
CA SER A 353 -20.05 26.01 -8.75
C SER A 353 -18.78 26.77 -9.13
N GLU A 354 -17.80 26.90 -8.22
CA GLU A 354 -16.64 27.79 -8.43
C GLU A 354 -15.29 27.20 -7.98
N CYS A 355 -15.26 26.14 -7.16
CA CYS A 355 -14.01 25.67 -6.55
C CYS A 355 -13.34 24.51 -7.31
N ILE A 356 -14.06 23.79 -8.19
CA ILE A 356 -13.54 22.59 -8.87
C ILE A 356 -12.29 22.90 -9.70
N CYS A 357 -12.32 23.94 -10.53
CA CYS A 357 -11.18 24.28 -11.40
C CYS A 357 -9.93 24.65 -10.60
N ILE A 358 -10.12 25.38 -9.48
CA ILE A 358 -9.02 25.82 -8.61
C ILE A 358 -8.44 24.62 -7.85
N LEU A 359 -9.28 23.75 -7.28
CA LEU A 359 -8.83 22.52 -6.63
C LEU A 359 -8.08 21.60 -7.61
N HIS A 360 -8.54 21.50 -8.86
CA HIS A 360 -7.84 20.73 -9.88
C HIS A 360 -6.50 21.34 -10.30
N GLN A 361 -6.38 22.67 -10.28
CA GLN A 361 -5.08 23.33 -10.48
C GLN A 361 -4.13 23.03 -9.32
N MET A 362 -4.63 23.04 -8.08
CA MET A 362 -3.85 22.70 -6.88
C MET A 362 -3.41 21.23 -6.86
N GLU A 363 -4.26 20.32 -7.32
CA GLU A 363 -3.97 18.89 -7.51
C GLU A 363 -2.72 18.68 -8.39
N GLN A 364 -2.48 19.57 -9.36
CA GLN A 364 -1.32 19.49 -10.27
C GLN A 364 -0.03 20.10 -9.71
N VAL A 365 -0.08 20.76 -8.55
CA VAL A 365 1.09 21.38 -7.94
C VAL A 365 1.79 20.37 -7.03
N SER A 366 3.05 20.05 -7.35
CA SER A 366 3.95 19.37 -6.43
C SER A 366 4.46 20.36 -5.39
N SER A 367 4.11 20.14 -4.11
CA SER A 367 4.52 20.97 -2.97
C SER A 367 5.03 20.11 -1.83
N ASP A 368 6.00 20.58 -1.05
CA ASP A 368 6.56 19.87 0.11
C ASP A 368 5.50 19.48 1.17
N GLU A 369 4.43 20.27 1.29
CA GLU A 369 3.31 20.03 2.23
C GLU A 369 2.20 19.13 1.66
N HIS A 370 2.44 18.43 0.54
CA HIS A 370 1.50 17.48 -0.09
C HIS A 370 0.12 18.09 -0.42
N VAL A 371 0.08 19.38 -0.76
CA VAL A 371 -1.15 20.13 -1.07
C VAL A 371 -1.92 19.50 -2.25
N GLY A 372 -1.20 18.94 -3.24
CA GLY A 372 -1.80 18.24 -4.37
C GLY A 372 -2.66 17.04 -3.95
N SER A 373 -2.14 16.16 -3.08
CA SER A 373 -2.88 15.00 -2.57
C SER A 373 -4.06 15.39 -1.67
N LEU A 374 -3.94 16.51 -0.93
CA LEU A 374 -5.05 17.05 -0.13
C LEU A 374 -6.16 17.62 -1.02
N ALA A 375 -5.81 18.31 -2.11
CA ALA A 375 -6.79 18.81 -3.07
C ALA A 375 -7.49 17.65 -3.81
N GLU A 376 -6.75 16.60 -4.18
CA GLU A 376 -7.30 15.36 -4.71
C GLU A 376 -8.30 14.72 -3.73
N SER A 377 -7.94 14.65 -2.45
CA SER A 377 -8.82 14.10 -1.40
C SER A 377 -10.15 14.85 -1.29
N VAL A 378 -10.13 16.18 -1.46
CA VAL A 378 -11.35 17.01 -1.50
C VAL A 378 -12.19 16.69 -2.74
N LEU A 379 -11.57 16.57 -3.92
CA LEU A 379 -12.26 16.25 -5.17
C LEU A 379 -12.86 14.85 -5.15
N GLU A 380 -12.16 13.87 -4.57
CA GLU A 380 -12.68 12.51 -4.38
C GLU A 380 -13.83 12.47 -3.36
N ALA A 381 -13.81 13.32 -2.33
CA ALA A 381 -14.92 13.43 -1.39
C ALA A 381 -16.24 13.89 -2.05
N ILE A 382 -16.18 14.53 -3.23
CA ILE A 382 -17.37 14.95 -4.03
C ILE A 382 -18.04 13.78 -4.74
N LYS A 383 -17.38 12.62 -4.86
CA LYS A 383 -17.87 11.42 -5.58
C LYS A 383 -19.27 10.96 -5.16
N SER A 384 -19.73 11.28 -3.95
CA SER A 384 -21.07 10.91 -3.48
C SER A 384 -22.20 11.63 -4.23
N GLN A 385 -21.94 12.73 -4.94
CA GLN A 385 -22.92 13.44 -5.77
C GLN A 385 -22.52 13.32 -7.26
N PRO A 386 -23.31 12.61 -8.09
CA PRO A 386 -22.92 12.28 -9.46
C PRO A 386 -22.80 13.51 -10.37
N GLU A 387 -23.67 14.51 -10.23
CA GLU A 387 -23.63 15.74 -11.05
C GLU A 387 -22.38 16.59 -10.80
N ALA A 388 -21.99 16.72 -9.53
CA ALA A 388 -20.79 17.48 -9.16
C ALA A 388 -19.53 16.73 -9.56
N TYR A 389 -19.51 15.40 -9.41
CA TYR A 389 -18.38 14.57 -9.81
C TYR A 389 -18.18 14.50 -11.33
N ALA A 390 -19.27 14.56 -12.11
CA ALA A 390 -19.18 14.64 -13.58
C ALA A 390 -18.37 15.87 -14.04
N LYS A 391 -18.56 17.03 -13.39
CA LYS A 391 -17.77 18.24 -13.65
C LYS A 391 -16.28 18.05 -13.31
N VAL A 392 -15.98 17.35 -12.21
CA VAL A 392 -14.58 17.02 -11.84
C VAL A 392 -13.93 16.15 -12.91
N LEU A 393 -14.64 15.12 -13.40
CA LEU A 393 -14.16 14.24 -14.46
C LEU A 393 -13.94 15.01 -15.77
N GLU A 394 -14.85 15.91 -16.13
CA GLU A 394 -14.73 16.74 -17.32
C GLU A 394 -13.48 17.61 -17.27
N VAL A 395 -13.24 18.31 -16.15
CA VAL A 395 -12.05 19.15 -15.95
C VAL A 395 -10.76 18.32 -15.99
N ARG A 396 -10.74 17.14 -15.35
CA ARG A 396 -9.59 16.20 -15.42
C ARG A 396 -9.34 15.69 -16.85
N GLN A 397 -10.39 15.42 -17.62
CA GLN A 397 -10.29 15.00 -19.02
C GLN A 397 -9.76 16.11 -19.93
N GLN A 398 -10.24 17.35 -19.75
CA GLN A 398 -9.74 18.53 -20.46
C GLN A 398 -8.24 18.72 -20.21
N THR A 399 -7.80 18.70 -18.95
CA THR A 399 -6.37 18.76 -18.60
C THR A 399 -5.57 17.63 -19.24
N LYS A 400 -6.08 16.39 -19.22
CA LYS A 400 -5.39 15.24 -19.85
C LYS A 400 -5.26 15.43 -21.36
N ALA A 401 -6.30 15.95 -22.02
CA ALA A 401 -6.28 16.24 -23.45
C ALA A 401 -5.30 17.37 -23.79
N GLU A 402 -5.27 18.45 -23.00
CA GLU A 402 -4.32 19.55 -23.16
C GLU A 402 -2.87 19.11 -22.93
N LYS A 403 -2.59 18.37 -21.85
CA LYS A 403 -1.25 17.79 -21.59
C LYS A 403 -0.82 16.88 -22.73
N LYS A 404 -1.72 16.05 -23.26
CA LYS A 404 -1.45 15.21 -24.43
C LYS A 404 -1.14 16.05 -25.68
N LYS A 405 -1.91 17.12 -25.93
CA LYS A 405 -1.68 18.05 -27.06
C LYS A 405 -0.34 18.78 -26.94
N LEU A 406 0.01 19.28 -25.75
CA LEU A 406 1.29 19.91 -25.45
C LEU A 406 2.46 18.94 -25.61
N ALA A 407 2.35 17.72 -25.06
CA ALA A 407 3.35 16.68 -25.22
C ALA A 407 3.53 16.29 -26.71
N MET A 408 2.44 16.21 -27.47
CA MET A 408 2.49 15.98 -28.93
C MET A 408 3.16 17.15 -29.66
N ALA A 409 2.89 18.40 -29.28
CA ALA A 409 3.52 19.58 -29.88
C ALA A 409 5.03 19.67 -29.53
N MET A 410 5.41 19.38 -28.29
CA MET A 410 6.81 19.30 -27.86
C MET A 410 7.54 18.17 -28.58
N ARG A 411 6.92 16.98 -28.67
CA ARG A 411 7.44 15.85 -29.45
C ARG A 411 7.59 16.22 -30.92
N ALA A 412 6.62 16.88 -31.54
CA ALA A 412 6.72 17.33 -32.93
C ALA A 412 7.84 18.37 -33.12
N LYS A 413 8.02 19.29 -32.16
CA LYS A 413 9.12 20.27 -32.19
C LYS A 413 10.49 19.62 -32.04
N GLN A 414 10.62 18.63 -31.14
CA GLN A 414 11.85 17.85 -30.95
C GLN A 414 12.13 16.95 -32.16
N LEU A 415 11.13 16.26 -32.70
CA LEU A 415 11.25 15.46 -33.92
C LEU A 415 11.69 16.33 -35.11
N LYS A 416 11.10 17.54 -35.27
CA LYS A 416 11.51 18.50 -36.30
C LYS A 416 12.95 18.98 -36.12
N ALA A 417 13.41 19.18 -34.88
CA ALA A 417 14.80 19.52 -34.60
C ALA A 417 15.79 18.38 -34.92
N ILE A 418 15.31 17.12 -34.89
CA ILE A 418 16.06 15.91 -35.24
C ILE A 418 15.93 15.56 -36.74
N GLY A 419 15.15 16.31 -37.52
CA GLY A 419 14.95 16.07 -38.97
C GLY A 419 13.93 14.96 -39.30
N LEU A 420 13.02 14.67 -38.36
CA LEU A 420 11.99 13.65 -38.47
C LEU A 420 10.59 14.28 -38.44
N LYS A 421 9.67 13.86 -39.33
CA LYS A 421 8.24 14.23 -39.32
C LYS A 421 7.38 13.06 -38.86
N ALA A 422 6.33 13.35 -38.09
CA ALA A 422 5.33 12.35 -37.73
C ALA A 422 4.14 12.41 -38.71
N ASN A 423 3.68 11.25 -39.19
CA ASN A 423 2.51 11.08 -40.04
C ASN A 423 1.23 11.12 -39.16
N ASP A 424 0.04 11.30 -39.76
CA ASP A 424 -1.26 11.36 -39.04
C ASP A 424 -1.61 10.08 -38.23
N ARG A 425 -0.86 9.00 -38.42
CA ARG A 425 -0.96 7.73 -37.68
C ARG A 425 0.08 7.58 -36.55
N GLY A 426 0.88 8.60 -36.26
CA GLY A 426 1.89 8.58 -35.19
C GLY A 426 3.22 7.89 -35.54
N GLN A 427 3.41 7.48 -36.81
CA GLN A 427 4.66 6.93 -37.31
C GLN A 427 5.63 8.05 -37.72
N VAL A 428 6.91 7.91 -37.39
CA VAL A 428 7.93 8.95 -37.60
C VAL A 428 8.74 8.61 -38.86
N LYS A 429 8.76 9.49 -39.87
CA LYS A 429 9.57 9.38 -41.10
C LYS A 429 10.63 10.48 -41.17
N ALA A 430 11.82 10.15 -41.63
CA ALA A 430 12.91 11.10 -41.81
C ALA A 430 12.79 11.91 -43.12
N ASP A 431 13.14 13.20 -43.07
CA ASP A 431 13.10 14.13 -44.23
C ASP A 431 14.43 14.19 -45.01
N ASN A 432 15.49 13.47 -44.61
CA ASN A 432 16.81 13.49 -45.28
C ASN A 432 17.08 12.21 -46.10
N SER A 433 17.61 12.36 -47.32
CA SER A 433 17.95 11.24 -48.24
C SER A 433 19.00 10.28 -47.67
N ILE A 434 19.85 10.76 -46.75
CA ILE A 434 20.83 9.92 -46.03
C ILE A 434 20.14 9.02 -44.99
N LEU A 435 19.02 9.45 -44.41
CA LEU A 435 18.24 8.65 -43.45
C LEU A 435 17.29 7.66 -44.13
N GLN A 436 16.98 7.82 -45.42
CA GLN A 436 16.23 6.79 -46.17
C GLN A 436 17.03 5.48 -46.29
N GLN A 437 18.36 5.54 -46.35
CA GLN A 437 19.22 4.35 -46.28
C GLN A 437 19.19 3.67 -44.90
N PHE A 438 18.80 4.38 -43.83
CA PHE A 438 18.58 3.79 -42.51
C PHE A 438 17.14 3.31 -42.29
N VAL A 439 16.17 3.79 -43.07
CA VAL A 439 14.75 3.36 -42.99
C VAL A 439 14.50 2.04 -43.72
N GLU A 440 15.41 1.62 -44.60
CA GLU A 440 15.47 0.23 -45.12
C GLU A 440 16.12 -0.77 -44.15
N ILE A 441 16.36 -0.38 -42.89
CA ILE A 441 16.47 -1.35 -41.81
C ILE A 441 15.05 -1.88 -41.58
N ALA A 442 14.64 -2.82 -42.44
CA ALA A 442 13.43 -3.59 -42.26
C ALA A 442 13.45 -4.13 -40.83
N GLU A 443 12.42 -3.82 -40.03
CA GLU A 443 12.18 -4.52 -38.77
C GLU A 443 12.39 -6.02 -39.02
N GLU A 444 13.33 -6.62 -38.29
CA GLU A 444 13.66 -8.02 -38.46
C GLU A 444 12.49 -8.85 -37.92
N SER A 445 11.52 -9.11 -38.79
CA SER A 445 10.51 -10.13 -38.60
C SER A 445 11.17 -11.52 -38.65
N GLY A 446 11.78 -11.97 -37.55
CA GLY A 446 12.43 -13.28 -37.49
C GLY A 446 13.27 -13.54 -36.23
N LEU A 447 14.12 -14.56 -36.32
CA LEU A 447 15.05 -14.99 -35.27
C LEU A 447 16.12 -13.92 -35.05
N SER A 448 16.09 -13.22 -33.92
CA SER A 448 17.05 -12.17 -33.55
C SER A 448 17.81 -12.50 -32.28
N CYS A 449 19.09 -12.11 -32.19
CA CYS A 449 19.90 -12.30 -30.99
C CYS A 449 19.44 -11.38 -29.84
N ASN A 450 19.23 -11.92 -28.63
CA ASN A 450 18.81 -11.17 -27.45
C ASN A 450 19.85 -10.14 -26.98
N ILE A 451 21.14 -10.33 -27.31
CA ILE A 451 22.23 -9.42 -26.91
C ILE A 451 22.33 -8.22 -27.87
N CYS A 452 22.47 -8.46 -29.17
CA CYS A 452 22.70 -7.39 -30.15
C CYS A 452 21.44 -6.95 -30.91
N ARG A 453 20.32 -7.66 -30.74
CA ARG A 453 19.03 -7.44 -31.45
C ARG A 453 19.12 -7.50 -32.98
N GLU A 454 20.17 -8.15 -33.48
CA GLU A 454 20.37 -8.45 -34.90
C GLU A 454 20.18 -9.95 -35.14
N GLY A 455 19.59 -10.31 -36.26
CA GLY A 455 19.39 -11.67 -36.76
C GLY A 455 20.09 -11.88 -38.11
N TYR A 456 19.59 -12.84 -38.89
CA TYR A 456 20.22 -13.21 -40.16
C TYR A 456 20.09 -12.17 -41.28
N LYS A 457 19.24 -11.14 -41.18
CA LYS A 457 19.20 -10.07 -42.21
C LYS A 457 20.40 -9.15 -42.08
N PHE A 458 20.87 -8.89 -40.85
CA PHE A 458 22.04 -8.05 -40.58
C PHE A 458 23.33 -8.85 -40.42
N GLN A 459 23.26 -10.08 -39.91
CA GLN A 459 24.41 -10.95 -39.65
C GLN A 459 24.19 -12.35 -40.26
N PRO A 460 24.10 -12.47 -41.60
CA PRO A 460 23.73 -13.74 -42.26
C PRO A 460 24.77 -14.87 -42.09
N TYR A 461 26.01 -14.51 -41.77
CA TYR A 461 27.15 -15.41 -41.61
C TYR A 461 27.38 -15.92 -40.18
N LYS A 462 26.73 -15.32 -39.17
CA LYS A 462 26.93 -15.72 -37.76
C LYS A 462 26.00 -16.86 -37.36
N VAL A 463 26.49 -17.78 -36.55
CA VAL A 463 25.67 -18.87 -36.01
C VAL A 463 24.79 -18.33 -34.88
N LEU A 464 23.47 -18.37 -35.06
CA LEU A 464 22.51 -18.23 -33.97
C LEU A 464 22.38 -19.56 -33.23
N ALA A 465 22.15 -19.49 -31.92
CA ALA A 465 21.88 -20.63 -31.08
C ALA A 465 20.75 -20.32 -30.10
N ILE A 466 20.01 -21.36 -29.72
CA ILE A 466 18.95 -21.31 -28.73
C ILE A 466 19.53 -21.70 -27.37
N TYR A 467 19.19 -20.94 -26.33
CA TYR A 467 19.50 -21.35 -24.96
C TYR A 467 18.72 -22.60 -24.58
N THR A 468 19.43 -23.61 -24.09
CA THR A 468 18.86 -24.90 -23.70
C THR A 468 19.25 -25.23 -22.26
N TYR A 469 18.37 -25.96 -21.58
CA TYR A 469 18.62 -26.56 -20.27
C TYR A 469 18.41 -28.06 -20.35
N THR A 470 19.45 -28.81 -20.06
CA THR A 470 19.46 -30.27 -20.13
C THR A 470 19.66 -30.85 -18.74
N LYS A 471 18.85 -31.84 -18.39
CA LYS A 471 18.99 -32.61 -17.15
C LYS A 471 19.00 -34.10 -17.44
N ASP A 472 19.59 -34.87 -16.54
CA ASP A 472 19.49 -36.32 -16.54
C ASP A 472 18.08 -36.77 -16.13
N CYS A 473 17.57 -37.80 -16.81
CA CYS A 473 16.28 -38.40 -16.49
C CYS A 473 16.24 -39.88 -16.88
N PRO A 474 15.44 -40.71 -16.18
CA PRO A 474 15.27 -42.11 -16.57
C PRO A 474 14.61 -42.21 -17.95
N LEU A 475 15.09 -43.11 -18.81
CA LEU A 475 14.54 -43.35 -20.15
C LEU A 475 13.12 -43.93 -20.10
N GLU A 476 12.84 -44.76 -19.12
CA GLU A 476 11.52 -45.34 -18.92
C GLU A 476 11.26 -45.47 -17.42
N GLU A 477 10.19 -44.83 -16.94
CA GLU A 477 9.90 -44.80 -15.51
C GLU A 477 9.49 -46.18 -14.95
N PHE A 478 8.96 -47.04 -15.84
CA PHE A 478 8.46 -48.38 -15.54
C PHE A 478 9.44 -49.50 -15.91
N GLU A 479 10.72 -49.21 -16.13
CA GLU A 479 11.72 -50.24 -16.40
C GLU A 479 11.79 -51.24 -15.22
N PRO A 480 11.69 -52.57 -15.48
CA PRO A 480 11.63 -53.58 -14.41
C PRO A 480 12.97 -53.82 -13.68
N GLY A 481 14.03 -53.09 -14.02
CA GLY A 481 15.34 -53.17 -13.39
C GLY A 481 15.50 -52.25 -12.16
N SER A 482 16.29 -52.67 -11.17
CA SER A 482 16.58 -51.86 -9.96
C SER A 482 17.47 -50.64 -10.25
N ARG A 483 18.22 -50.65 -11.37
CA ARG A 483 18.91 -49.49 -11.93
C ARG A 483 18.21 -49.11 -13.22
N LYS A 484 17.57 -47.94 -13.23
CA LYS A 484 16.95 -47.37 -14.42
C LYS A 484 18.01 -46.92 -15.40
N THR A 485 17.79 -47.17 -16.68
CA THR A 485 18.63 -46.63 -17.74
C THR A 485 18.46 -45.12 -17.79
N LEU A 486 19.56 -44.38 -17.62
CA LEU A 486 19.55 -42.92 -17.61
C LEU A 486 19.72 -42.38 -19.03
N GLY A 487 18.88 -41.43 -19.41
CA GLY A 487 19.03 -40.58 -20.57
C GLY A 487 19.05 -39.11 -20.15
N TYR A 488 18.62 -38.23 -21.06
CA TYR A 488 18.53 -36.81 -20.79
C TYR A 488 17.26 -36.21 -21.37
N SER A 489 16.87 -35.06 -20.83
CA SER A 489 15.80 -34.24 -21.37
C SER A 489 16.25 -32.78 -21.45
N THR A 490 16.04 -32.18 -22.62
CA THR A 490 16.39 -30.79 -22.92
C THR A 490 15.13 -29.94 -23.05
N VAL A 491 15.14 -28.75 -22.44
CA VAL A 491 14.06 -27.75 -22.55
C VAL A 491 14.62 -26.39 -22.95
N THR A 492 13.77 -25.52 -23.47
CA THR A 492 14.18 -24.17 -23.86
C THR A 492 13.07 -23.16 -23.60
N HIS A 493 13.47 -21.92 -23.25
CA HIS A 493 12.59 -20.75 -23.23
C HIS A 493 12.55 -20.03 -24.60
N PHE A 494 13.20 -20.60 -25.61
CA PHE A 494 13.27 -20.12 -26.99
C PHE A 494 13.91 -18.73 -27.16
N ASN A 495 14.85 -18.38 -26.29
CA ASN A 495 15.70 -17.19 -26.47
C ASN A 495 16.90 -17.50 -27.36
N LEU A 496 17.20 -16.58 -28.28
CA LEU A 496 18.21 -16.75 -29.31
C LEU A 496 19.41 -15.86 -29.04
N VAL A 497 20.61 -16.35 -29.35
CA VAL A 497 21.84 -15.60 -29.20
C VAL A 497 22.83 -15.97 -30.29
N HIS A 498 23.60 -15.01 -30.80
CA HIS A 498 24.77 -15.38 -31.60
C HIS A 498 25.78 -16.07 -30.70
N VAL A 499 26.33 -17.19 -31.14
CA VAL A 499 27.37 -17.93 -30.38
C VAL A 499 28.53 -17.02 -30.01
N ASP A 500 28.94 -16.13 -30.92
CA ASP A 500 30.00 -15.15 -30.67
C ASP A 500 29.62 -14.07 -29.65
N CYS A 501 28.36 -13.61 -29.66
CA CYS A 501 27.85 -12.63 -28.69
C CYS A 501 27.81 -13.23 -27.29
N HIS A 502 27.39 -14.50 -27.17
CA HIS A 502 27.44 -15.22 -25.91
C HIS A 502 28.89 -15.36 -25.39
N LEU A 503 29.81 -15.84 -26.22
CA LEU A 503 31.22 -15.95 -25.84
C LEU A 503 31.87 -14.60 -25.50
N ALA A 504 31.47 -13.52 -26.16
CA ALA A 504 31.93 -12.18 -25.82
C ALA A 504 31.39 -11.73 -24.45
N ALA A 505 30.11 -11.98 -24.17
CA ALA A 505 29.49 -11.65 -22.89
C ALA A 505 30.10 -12.44 -21.73
N VAL A 506 30.32 -13.74 -21.90
CA VAL A 506 30.95 -14.61 -20.89
C VAL A 506 32.39 -14.15 -20.61
N ARG A 507 33.16 -13.79 -21.65
CA ARG A 507 34.54 -13.26 -21.48
C ARG A 507 34.59 -11.92 -20.75
N GLN A 508 33.53 -11.11 -20.81
CA GLN A 508 33.44 -9.86 -20.06
C GLN A 508 33.12 -10.09 -18.58
N ALA A 509 32.41 -11.18 -18.25
CA ALA A 509 31.96 -11.47 -16.89
C ALA A 509 33.05 -11.96 -15.93
N ARG A 510 34.20 -12.46 -16.44
CA ARG A 510 35.53 -12.80 -15.80
C ARG A 510 35.60 -13.48 -14.41
N SER A 511 34.53 -13.59 -13.63
CA SER A 511 34.51 -14.11 -12.25
C SER A 511 33.25 -14.92 -11.91
N ARG A 512 32.34 -15.12 -12.87
CA ARG A 512 31.08 -15.88 -12.71
C ARG A 512 31.09 -17.11 -13.60
N ASP A 513 30.34 -18.13 -13.21
CA ASP A 513 30.10 -19.30 -14.06
C ASP A 513 29.47 -18.87 -15.41
N GLU A 514 29.82 -19.58 -16.49
CA GLU A 514 29.37 -19.27 -17.85
C GLU A 514 27.85 -19.16 -17.91
N TRP A 515 27.19 -20.12 -17.26
CA TRP A 515 25.74 -20.28 -17.28
C TRP A 515 25.01 -19.35 -16.30
N ASP A 516 25.64 -19.00 -15.17
CA ASP A 516 25.15 -17.93 -14.29
C ASP A 516 25.14 -16.58 -15.00
N SER A 517 26.13 -16.33 -15.86
CA SER A 517 26.20 -15.10 -16.67
C SER A 517 25.18 -15.11 -17.81
N ALA A 518 24.91 -16.29 -18.38
CA ALA A 518 23.92 -16.49 -19.44
C ALA A 518 22.48 -16.32 -18.96
N LEU A 519 22.20 -16.51 -17.67
CA LEU A 519 20.88 -16.39 -17.06
C LEU A 519 20.20 -15.05 -17.39
N LEU A 520 20.95 -13.94 -17.32
CA LEU A 520 20.46 -12.59 -17.62
C LEU A 520 20.06 -12.43 -19.10
N GLN A 521 20.79 -13.09 -20.01
CA GLN A 521 20.53 -13.02 -21.45
C GLN A 521 19.38 -13.96 -21.86
N ASN A 522 19.12 -14.99 -21.05
CA ASN A 522 18.04 -15.97 -21.23
C ASN A 522 16.78 -15.63 -20.40
N ALA A 523 16.49 -14.34 -20.18
CA ALA A 523 15.30 -13.87 -19.45
C ALA A 523 15.15 -14.50 -18.06
N ASN A 524 16.25 -14.59 -17.31
CA ASN A 524 16.32 -15.20 -15.98
C ASN A 524 15.91 -16.69 -15.92
N THR A 525 15.96 -17.40 -17.05
CA THR A 525 15.68 -18.84 -17.13
C THR A 525 16.98 -19.64 -17.14
N LYS A 526 17.08 -20.69 -16.30
CA LYS A 526 18.25 -21.56 -16.24
C LYS A 526 18.60 -22.13 -17.62
N CYS A 527 19.88 -22.16 -17.95
CA CYS A 527 20.42 -22.75 -19.17
C CYS A 527 21.78 -23.38 -18.86
N ASN A 528 22.16 -24.42 -19.60
CA ASN A 528 23.46 -25.09 -19.47
C ASN A 528 23.99 -25.60 -20.83
N GLY A 529 23.42 -25.10 -21.93
CA GLY A 529 23.84 -25.45 -23.28
C GLY A 529 23.28 -24.49 -24.33
N LEU A 530 23.93 -24.49 -25.48
CA LEU A 530 23.49 -23.76 -26.67
C LEU A 530 23.21 -24.74 -27.80
N LEU A 531 22.00 -24.72 -28.37
CA LEU A 531 21.64 -25.50 -29.56
C LEU A 531 21.78 -24.62 -30.81
N PRO A 532 22.78 -24.86 -31.69
CA PRO A 532 22.99 -24.03 -32.86
C PRO A 532 21.90 -24.21 -33.92
N LEU A 533 21.60 -23.13 -34.64
CA LEU A 533 20.68 -23.12 -35.78
C LEU A 533 21.45 -22.98 -37.09
N TRP A 534 21.00 -23.72 -38.10
CA TRP A 534 21.56 -23.61 -39.43
C TRP A 534 20.99 -22.38 -40.14
N GLY A 535 21.84 -21.38 -40.36
CA GLY A 535 21.48 -20.14 -41.04
C GLY A 535 21.66 -20.21 -42.56
N PRO A 536 21.09 -19.25 -43.32
CA PRO A 536 21.10 -19.25 -44.77
C PRO A 536 22.49 -19.04 -45.41
N GLN A 537 23.38 -18.28 -44.77
CA GLN A 537 24.77 -18.05 -45.24
C GLN A 537 25.82 -18.44 -44.19
N VAL A 538 25.44 -19.27 -43.23
CA VAL A 538 26.36 -19.78 -42.21
C VAL A 538 27.29 -20.82 -42.83
N ALA A 539 28.60 -20.67 -42.64
CA ALA A 539 29.56 -21.65 -43.11
C ALA A 539 29.39 -22.99 -42.38
N GLU A 540 29.44 -24.10 -43.13
CA GLU A 540 29.27 -25.45 -42.58
C GLU A 540 30.26 -25.77 -41.46
N SER A 541 31.51 -25.33 -41.61
CA SER A 541 32.55 -25.49 -40.59
C SER A 541 32.21 -24.78 -39.27
N ALA A 542 31.60 -23.59 -39.34
CA ALA A 542 31.21 -22.80 -38.17
C ALA A 542 30.02 -23.44 -37.43
N TYR A 543 29.04 -23.96 -38.19
CA TYR A 543 27.94 -24.72 -37.60
C TYR A 543 28.42 -26.03 -36.98
N ALA A 544 29.24 -26.81 -37.70
CA ALA A 544 29.77 -28.09 -37.21
C ALA A 544 30.57 -27.92 -35.91
N SER A 545 31.39 -26.86 -35.82
CA SER A 545 32.12 -26.53 -34.58
C SER A 545 31.18 -26.15 -33.43
N SER A 546 30.09 -25.44 -33.72
CA SER A 546 29.09 -25.07 -32.71
C SER A 546 28.25 -26.28 -32.26
N LEU A 547 27.96 -27.22 -33.17
CA LEU A 547 27.25 -28.46 -32.86
C LEU A 547 28.13 -29.42 -32.04
N ALA A 548 29.43 -29.49 -32.34
CA ALA A 548 30.37 -30.23 -31.50
C ALA A 548 30.42 -29.68 -30.06
N ARG A 549 30.38 -28.35 -29.89
CA ARG A 549 30.26 -27.72 -28.57
C ARG A 549 28.93 -28.03 -27.89
N HIS A 550 27.82 -28.03 -28.62
CA HIS A 550 26.53 -28.46 -28.09
C HIS A 550 26.58 -29.88 -27.49
N ASN A 551 27.20 -30.83 -28.20
CA ASN A 551 27.37 -32.18 -27.68
C ASN A 551 28.24 -32.23 -26.42
N ASN A 552 29.28 -31.40 -26.34
CA ASN A 552 30.08 -31.30 -25.11
C ASN A 552 29.24 -30.78 -23.94
N TYR A 553 28.40 -29.76 -24.15
CA TYR A 553 27.50 -29.24 -23.10
C TYR A 553 26.52 -30.30 -22.60
N LEU A 554 25.93 -31.10 -23.51
CA LEU A 554 25.08 -32.23 -23.14
C LEU A 554 25.84 -33.26 -22.30
N GLY A 555 27.09 -33.57 -22.68
CA GLY A 555 27.94 -34.52 -21.95
C GLY A 555 28.33 -34.02 -20.56
N GLU A 556 28.66 -32.73 -20.43
CA GLU A 556 28.96 -32.08 -19.16
C GLU A 556 27.74 -32.02 -18.23
N ALA A 557 26.56 -31.70 -18.78
CA ALA A 557 25.33 -31.58 -18.01
C ALA A 557 24.78 -32.92 -17.51
N THR A 558 24.99 -34.01 -18.24
CA THR A 558 24.32 -35.31 -18.00
C THR A 558 25.28 -36.41 -17.58
N GLN A 559 26.60 -36.17 -17.67
CA GLN A 559 27.67 -37.17 -17.54
C GLN A 559 27.53 -38.35 -18.51
N HIS A 560 26.62 -38.26 -19.49
CA HIS A 560 26.34 -39.29 -20.48
C HIS A 560 27.32 -39.14 -21.65
N ARG A 561 28.14 -40.16 -21.90
CA ARG A 561 29.21 -40.09 -22.91
C ARG A 561 28.73 -40.33 -24.34
N ASP A 562 27.62 -41.06 -24.52
CA ASP A 562 27.08 -41.41 -25.83
C ASP A 562 25.82 -40.59 -26.15
N ILE A 563 26.03 -39.41 -26.74
CA ILE A 563 24.96 -38.59 -27.32
C ILE A 563 24.74 -39.09 -28.75
N GLY A 564 23.97 -40.17 -28.87
CA GLY A 564 23.61 -40.78 -30.13
C GLY A 564 22.18 -40.47 -30.58
N TYR A 565 21.84 -40.92 -31.78
CA TYR A 565 20.50 -40.80 -32.36
C TYR A 565 19.37 -41.30 -31.44
N HIS A 566 19.59 -42.42 -30.74
CA HIS A 566 18.62 -42.99 -29.81
C HIS A 566 18.30 -42.05 -28.64
N SER A 567 19.31 -41.38 -28.09
CA SER A 567 19.15 -40.44 -26.97
C SER A 567 18.38 -39.19 -27.42
N THR A 568 18.64 -38.69 -28.63
CA THR A 568 17.91 -37.54 -29.20
C THR A 568 16.45 -37.87 -29.52
N ILE A 569 16.15 -39.06 -30.05
CA ILE A 569 14.75 -39.49 -30.23
C ILE A 569 14.04 -39.55 -28.89
N HIS A 570 14.71 -40.07 -27.86
CA HIS A 570 14.13 -40.17 -26.55
C HIS A 570 13.82 -38.79 -25.95
N ASP A 571 14.76 -37.84 -26.06
CA ASP A 571 14.53 -36.47 -25.63
C ASP A 571 13.31 -35.84 -26.37
N LEU A 572 13.22 -36.03 -27.68
CA LEU A 572 12.05 -35.60 -28.46
C LEU A 572 10.75 -36.26 -27.98
N LYS A 573 10.76 -37.57 -27.68
CA LYS A 573 9.61 -38.28 -27.09
C LYS A 573 9.17 -37.60 -25.78
N LEU A 574 10.11 -37.31 -24.87
CA LEU A 574 9.80 -36.67 -23.59
C LEU A 574 9.25 -35.26 -23.77
N LEU A 575 9.77 -34.49 -24.72
CA LEU A 575 9.27 -33.15 -25.04
C LEU A 575 7.84 -33.20 -25.59
N LEU A 576 7.53 -34.15 -26.48
CA LEU A 576 6.18 -34.33 -27.01
C LEU A 576 5.19 -34.80 -25.94
N LEU A 577 5.62 -35.65 -25.00
CA LEU A 577 4.79 -36.05 -23.87
C LEU A 577 4.45 -34.86 -22.97
N ARG A 578 5.43 -34.00 -22.65
CA ARG A 578 5.19 -32.76 -21.88
C ARG A 578 4.29 -31.75 -22.59
N PHE A 579 4.24 -31.78 -23.92
CA PHE A 579 3.33 -30.92 -24.68
C PHE A 579 1.90 -31.46 -24.72
N ALA A 580 1.73 -32.77 -24.58
CA ALA A 580 0.42 -33.43 -24.62
C ALA A 580 -0.31 -33.41 -23.26
N GLU A 581 0.43 -33.31 -22.16
CA GLU A 581 -0.06 -33.01 -20.81
C GLU A 581 -0.38 -31.52 -20.64
#